data_AF-A0A8J1W709-F1
#
_entry.id   AF-A0A8J1W709-F1
#
_cell.length_a   1.000
_cell.length_b   1.000
_cell.length_c   1.000
_cell.angle_alpha   90.00
_cell.angle_beta   90.00
_cell.angle_gamma   90.00
#
_symmetry.space_group_name_H-M   'P 1'
#
loop_
_entity.id
_entity.type
_entity.pdbx_description
1 polymer ?
#
loop_
_entity_poly.entity_id
_entity_poly.type
_entity_poly.pdbx_seq_one_letter_code
_entity_poly.pdbx_strand_id
1 'polypeptide(L)'
;MPEDASPPGSPLAGVVDKRKHLQHSAIMGRLGTLSPKAVSPIKMRPKSAGSVHGSETSSQRRGKQISEKRLQKLLYLKQREEMKDALLLQVKEKYFEEHPEAKAKMRGKSKTLDSIIEGQVADFQEQNAKLSKENLDRLLKRVDNETKDEEDKRSHMSEYSHLSQLSHASQADSVRAHIERLAAARGEGKEGEEGGEEKTGERPATTIEDLMGFNWVRLDDYQDRLAADEDAVKKAKVEETKEKYTKFLDNQVQVRTDRISKEKYEESLWKYVIEEENERVKHEDEVKQAHIKYLAERESKERDEAAALKQARIEAEKEQIRQEDIRLLAKVQREIEEALRKEEIAKAEKKAVFMKVKKDIDIAKKHKEEEELKRKEEEMKRAKAYNKLLLQQEEEKKRELERRNARQKELMDKMKSTVAKAAASKGAEDERRANAQRKEKEDLAEENEVNKVEKLRKMREETRDYVLMQMAIKNGKRQMHSEVKAAQGGILLEDAESFYADKEKEKEIKVAKGQAYVKELREQIKERAARKVSNMSAEEVRLNKNLIDKVIDDEIKRGILQP
;
A
#
# COMPACT_ATOMS: atom_id res chain seq x y z
N MET A 1 -60.03 5.49 -2.20
CA MET A 1 -60.96 6.55 -1.77
C MET A 1 -62.30 5.89 -1.52
N PRO A 2 -62.95 6.04 -0.36
CA PRO A 2 -62.80 7.07 0.69
C PRO A 2 -61.95 6.57 1.87
N GLU A 3 -61.18 7.35 2.65
CA GLU A 3 -61.31 8.62 3.41
C GLU A 3 -61.37 8.38 4.93
N ASP A 4 -60.89 9.40 5.66
CA ASP A 4 -60.75 9.61 7.12
C ASP A 4 -59.49 9.04 7.81
N ALA A 5 -58.46 9.83 8.19
CA ALA A 5 -58.39 10.99 9.13
C ALA A 5 -58.77 10.56 10.58
N SER A 6 -58.04 10.79 11.68
CA SER A 6 -56.97 11.72 12.07
C SER A 6 -56.44 11.31 13.50
N PRO A 7 -55.51 12.03 14.17
CA PRO A 7 -54.49 11.55 15.14
C PRO A 7 -54.83 11.93 16.62
N PRO A 8 -53.92 12.29 17.58
CA PRO A 8 -52.48 12.02 17.86
C PRO A 8 -52.19 11.54 19.33
N GLY A 9 -50.94 11.22 19.68
CA GLY A 9 -50.55 11.02 21.10
C GLY A 9 -49.07 10.70 21.36
N SER A 10 -48.30 11.71 21.80
CA SER A 10 -46.98 11.61 22.44
C SER A 10 -47.08 11.11 23.91
N PRO A 11 -46.04 11.19 24.76
CA PRO A 11 -44.77 10.46 24.79
C PRO A 11 -44.59 9.71 26.14
N LEU A 12 -43.77 8.66 26.24
CA LEU A 12 -43.30 8.19 27.56
C LEU A 12 -41.85 7.73 27.56
N ALA A 13 -41.15 8.32 28.54
CA ALA A 13 -39.78 8.08 28.94
C ALA A 13 -39.61 6.74 29.67
N GLY A 14 -38.35 6.29 29.74
CA GLY A 14 -37.87 5.52 30.88
C GLY A 14 -37.43 4.10 30.55
N VAL A 15 -36.14 3.90 30.32
CA VAL A 15 -35.48 2.63 30.69
C VAL A 15 -34.23 2.94 31.50
N VAL A 16 -34.25 2.39 32.70
CA VAL A 16 -33.31 2.57 33.81
C VAL A 16 -32.15 1.60 33.63
N ASP A 17 -30.94 2.13 33.52
CA ASP A 17 -29.70 1.35 33.58
C ASP A 17 -29.28 1.12 35.04
N LYS A 18 -29.25 -0.14 35.48
CA LYS A 18 -28.72 -0.56 36.79
C LYS A 18 -27.36 -1.23 36.62
N ARG A 19 -26.26 -0.48 36.77
CA ARG A 19 -24.94 -1.06 37.08
C ARG A 19 -24.65 -0.93 38.58
N LYS A 20 -24.62 -2.08 39.26
CA LYS A 20 -24.10 -2.22 40.62
C LYS A 20 -22.57 -2.24 40.57
N HIS A 21 -21.94 -1.22 41.13
CA HIS A 21 -20.54 -1.26 41.56
C HIS A 21 -20.51 -1.78 43.01
N LEU A 22 -19.82 -2.89 43.25
CA LEU A 22 -19.43 -3.31 44.59
C LEU A 22 -17.98 -2.85 44.83
N GLN A 23 -17.80 -2.05 45.88
CA GLN A 23 -16.53 -1.82 46.54
C GLN A 23 -16.30 -2.90 47.60
N HIS A 24 -15.07 -3.36 47.76
CA HIS A 24 -14.46 -3.83 49.04
C HIS A 24 -12.94 -3.85 48.80
N SER A 25 -12.20 -2.85 49.29
CA SER A 25 -11.61 -2.73 50.64
C SER A 25 -10.35 -3.60 50.84
N ALA A 26 -9.26 -2.87 51.07
CA ALA A 26 -7.91 -3.23 51.47
C ALA A 26 -7.73 -4.41 52.45
N ILE A 27 -6.53 -5.01 52.43
CA ILE A 27 -5.74 -5.35 53.64
C ILE A 27 -4.25 -5.36 53.24
N MET A 28 -3.46 -4.54 53.95
CA MET A 28 -1.99 -4.53 53.99
C MET A 28 -1.49 -5.54 55.05
N GLY A 29 -0.30 -6.12 54.88
CA GLY A 29 0.33 -6.87 55.97
C GLY A 29 1.67 -7.58 55.71
N ARG A 30 2.76 -6.82 55.85
CA ARG A 30 4.07 -7.14 56.51
C ARG A 30 4.84 -8.45 56.24
N LEU A 31 6.05 -8.24 55.70
CA LEU A 31 7.41 -8.61 56.20
C LEU A 31 7.60 -9.85 57.09
N GLY A 32 8.51 -10.73 56.64
CA GLY A 32 9.21 -11.71 57.48
C GLY A 32 10.36 -12.38 56.74
N THR A 33 11.57 -11.85 56.91
CA THR A 33 12.87 -12.40 56.50
C THR A 33 13.34 -13.47 57.49
N LEU A 34 13.71 -14.68 57.06
CA LEU A 34 14.65 -15.54 57.81
C LEU A 34 15.44 -16.47 56.88
N SER A 35 16.77 -16.46 57.11
CA SER A 35 17.84 -17.28 56.54
C SER A 35 17.78 -18.75 56.99
N PRO A 36 18.44 -19.68 56.25
CA PRO A 36 18.91 -20.93 56.85
C PRO A 36 20.45 -21.05 56.82
N LYS A 37 21.02 -21.32 58.01
CA LYS A 37 22.39 -21.79 58.22
C LYS A 37 22.47 -23.32 58.08
N ALA A 38 23.65 -23.76 57.67
CA ALA A 38 24.09 -25.14 57.43
C ALA A 38 24.03 -26.06 58.66
N VAL A 39 23.76 -27.35 58.43
CA VAL A 39 24.26 -28.49 59.23
C VAL A 39 24.56 -29.68 58.30
N SER A 40 25.70 -30.29 58.57
CA SER A 40 26.44 -31.33 57.85
C SER A 40 25.82 -32.75 57.94
N PRO A 41 26.36 -33.75 57.20
CA PRO A 41 25.68 -35.01 56.88
C PRO A 41 26.09 -36.16 57.80
N ILE A 42 25.14 -37.07 58.09
CA ILE A 42 25.43 -38.38 58.68
C ILE A 42 25.05 -39.47 57.67
N LYS A 43 26.08 -40.24 57.27
CA LYS A 43 25.99 -41.50 56.52
C LYS A 43 25.21 -42.54 57.33
N MET A 44 24.44 -43.38 56.64
CA MET A 44 24.51 -44.86 56.70
C MET A 44 23.42 -45.46 55.78
N ARG A 45 23.86 -46.37 54.92
CA ARG A 45 23.09 -47.35 54.11
C ARG A 45 22.56 -48.47 55.06
N PRO A 46 21.75 -49.50 54.67
CA PRO A 46 21.22 -49.84 53.34
C PRO A 46 19.79 -50.51 53.32
N LYS A 47 19.40 -50.93 52.11
CA LYS A 47 18.53 -52.08 51.74
C LYS A 47 17.00 -51.93 51.69
N SER A 48 16.53 -52.09 50.45
CA SER A 48 15.43 -52.94 49.96
C SER A 48 13.96 -52.55 50.17
N ALA A 49 13.30 -52.52 49.01
CA ALA A 49 11.95 -52.96 48.70
C ALA A 49 10.77 -52.09 49.15
N GLY A 50 10.06 -51.56 48.15
CA GLY A 50 8.61 -51.68 48.09
C GLY A 50 7.78 -50.44 48.42
N SER A 51 7.22 -49.87 47.35
CA SER A 51 5.84 -49.41 47.27
C SER A 51 5.49 -47.95 47.67
N VAL A 52 4.53 -47.43 46.89
CA VAL A 52 3.55 -46.36 47.16
C VAL A 52 3.90 -44.91 46.78
N HIS A 53 3.13 -44.45 45.79
CA HIS A 53 2.55 -43.13 45.50
C HIS A 53 3.36 -41.83 45.63
N GLY A 54 3.15 -40.95 44.63
CA GLY A 54 3.15 -39.51 44.86
C GLY A 54 3.70 -38.69 43.71
N SER A 55 2.78 -38.12 42.93
CA SER A 55 2.83 -36.76 42.34
C SER A 55 4.16 -36.18 41.85
N GLU A 56 4.21 -35.75 40.58
CA GLU A 56 4.34 -34.31 40.24
C GLU A 56 4.62 -34.12 38.74
N THR A 57 3.70 -33.40 38.12
CA THR A 57 3.87 -32.50 36.98
C THR A 57 5.28 -32.42 36.35
N SER A 58 5.46 -32.99 35.16
CA SER A 58 6.33 -32.35 34.16
C SER A 58 5.75 -32.49 32.76
N SER A 59 5.10 -31.41 32.33
CA SER A 59 4.82 -31.12 30.93
C SER A 59 6.14 -31.07 30.16
N GLN A 60 6.59 -32.20 29.63
CA GLN A 60 7.56 -32.22 28.53
C GLN A 60 6.86 -31.89 27.22
N ARG A 61 6.33 -30.67 27.13
CA ARG A 61 6.22 -29.99 25.84
C ARG A 61 7.66 -29.79 25.38
N ARG A 62 8.09 -30.54 24.35
CA ARG A 62 9.27 -30.20 23.56
C ARG A 62 8.98 -28.91 22.79
N GLY A 63 8.88 -27.78 23.51
CA GLY A 63 9.14 -26.48 22.93
C GLY A 63 10.56 -26.57 22.38
N LYS A 64 10.74 -26.31 21.09
CA LYS A 64 12.05 -26.07 20.51
C LYS A 64 12.69 -25.03 21.40
N GLN A 65 13.62 -25.44 22.26
CA GLN A 65 14.35 -24.52 23.12
C GLN A 65 15.04 -23.56 22.16
N ILE A 66 14.52 -22.34 22.12
CA ILE A 66 15.15 -21.23 21.44
C ILE A 66 16.55 -21.23 22.04
N SER A 67 17.57 -21.52 21.21
CA SER A 67 18.95 -21.61 21.70
C SER A 67 19.24 -20.39 22.57
N GLU A 68 19.92 -20.56 23.69
CA GLU A 68 20.16 -19.48 24.65
C GLU A 68 20.71 -18.21 23.96
N LYS A 69 21.57 -18.37 22.95
CA LYS A 69 22.05 -17.28 22.07
C LYS A 69 20.94 -16.53 21.33
N ARG A 70 19.93 -17.24 20.83
CA ARG A 70 18.75 -16.67 20.15
C ARG A 70 17.80 -16.02 21.15
N LEU A 71 17.65 -16.58 22.35
CA LEU A 71 16.87 -15.97 23.43
C LEU A 71 17.52 -14.65 23.86
N GLN A 72 18.84 -14.66 24.10
CA GLN A 72 19.61 -13.45 24.42
C GLN A 72 19.54 -12.41 23.31
N LYS A 73 19.63 -12.81 22.03
CA LYS A 73 19.47 -11.90 20.88
C LYS A 73 18.06 -11.28 20.82
N LEU A 74 17.02 -12.05 21.08
CA LEU A 74 15.64 -11.54 21.12
C LEU A 74 15.41 -10.60 22.30
N LEU A 75 16.00 -10.92 23.46
CA LEU A 75 15.94 -10.08 24.65
C LEU A 75 16.67 -8.76 24.42
N TYR A 76 17.84 -8.79 23.76
CA TYR A 76 18.58 -7.60 23.35
C TYR A 76 17.81 -6.75 22.33
N LEU A 77 17.18 -7.38 21.33
CA LEU A 77 16.34 -6.66 20.37
C LEU A 77 15.12 -6.01 21.04
N LYS A 78 14.45 -6.73 21.94
CA LYS A 78 13.34 -6.20 22.73
C LYS A 78 13.78 -5.03 23.61
N GLN A 79 14.90 -5.15 24.33
CA GLN A 79 15.45 -4.06 25.13
C GLN A 79 15.84 -2.86 24.26
N ARG A 80 16.35 -3.10 23.04
CA ARG A 80 16.67 -2.04 22.09
C ARG A 80 15.42 -1.31 21.60
N GLU A 81 14.35 -2.01 21.27
CA GLU A 81 13.06 -1.42 20.88
C GLU A 81 12.43 -0.64 22.04
N GLU A 82 12.39 -1.21 23.24
CA GLU A 82 11.87 -0.53 24.44
C GLU A 82 12.66 0.76 24.75
N MET A 83 13.98 0.74 24.58
CA MET A 83 14.80 1.96 24.68
C MET A 83 14.52 2.95 23.55
N LYS A 84 14.15 2.48 22.36
CA LYS A 84 13.84 3.35 21.21
C LYS A 84 12.57 4.13 21.50
N ASP A 85 11.54 3.43 21.94
CA ASP A 85 10.24 4.02 22.27
C ASP A 85 10.35 4.97 23.45
N ALA A 86 11.12 4.61 24.48
CA ALA A 86 11.39 5.50 25.61
C ALA A 86 12.16 6.77 25.20
N LEU A 87 13.17 6.65 24.33
CA LEU A 87 13.90 7.80 23.80
C LEU A 87 13.02 8.67 22.91
N LEU A 88 12.20 8.07 22.04
CA LEU A 88 11.25 8.81 21.21
C LEU A 88 10.28 9.63 22.06
N LEU A 89 9.73 9.04 23.11
CA LEU A 89 8.85 9.74 24.04
C LEU A 89 9.57 10.90 24.74
N GLN A 90 10.75 10.67 25.31
CA GLN A 90 11.51 11.70 26.02
C GLN A 90 11.99 12.82 25.12
N VAL A 91 12.45 12.50 23.91
CA VAL A 91 12.91 13.50 22.94
C VAL A 91 11.73 14.31 22.43
N LYS A 92 10.60 13.68 22.09
CA LYS A 92 9.38 14.41 21.68
C LYS A 92 8.87 15.31 22.81
N GLU A 93 8.83 14.81 24.04
CA GLU A 93 8.36 15.57 25.20
C GLU A 93 9.22 16.82 25.42
N LYS A 94 10.55 16.66 25.51
CA LYS A 94 11.48 17.79 25.67
C LYS A 94 11.48 18.75 24.49
N TYR A 95 11.45 18.21 23.27
CA TYR A 95 11.42 19.04 22.06
C TYR A 95 10.15 19.91 22.01
N PHE A 96 9.01 19.36 22.42
CA PHE A 96 7.75 20.12 22.48
C PHE A 96 7.64 21.05 23.69
N GLU A 97 8.41 20.81 24.76
CA GLU A 97 8.58 21.76 25.85
C GLU A 97 9.41 22.98 25.41
N GLU A 98 10.48 22.77 24.64
CA GLU A 98 11.35 23.82 24.13
C GLU A 98 10.73 24.58 22.92
N HIS A 99 9.93 23.88 22.10
CA HIS A 99 9.29 24.43 20.90
C HIS A 99 7.76 24.22 20.90
N PRO A 100 6.99 25.00 21.68
CA PRO A 100 5.53 24.86 21.77
C PRO A 100 4.81 25.09 20.44
N GLU A 101 5.38 25.89 19.53
CA GLU A 101 4.85 26.13 18.19
C GLU A 101 4.89 24.87 17.30
N ALA A 102 5.93 24.05 17.42
CA ALA A 102 6.06 22.78 16.70
C ALA A 102 4.97 21.79 17.14
N LYS A 103 4.60 21.80 18.43
CA LYS A 103 3.51 20.98 18.98
C LYS A 103 2.15 21.31 18.35
N ALA A 104 1.90 22.59 18.05
CA ALA A 104 0.67 23.03 17.39
C ALA A 104 0.64 22.61 15.90
N LYS A 105 1.77 22.74 15.19
CA LYS A 105 1.91 22.32 13.79
C LYS A 105 1.77 20.79 13.61
N MET A 106 2.18 20.00 14.60
CA MET A 106 2.07 18.53 14.59
C MET A 106 0.64 17.98 14.65
N ARG A 107 -0.33 18.74 15.20
CA ARG A 107 -1.75 18.33 15.14
C ARG A 107 -2.29 18.28 13.71
N GLY A 108 -1.63 18.96 12.76
CA GLY A 108 -1.93 18.89 11.33
C GLY A 108 -0.97 17.98 10.57
N LYS A 109 -1.08 16.64 10.69
CA LYS A 109 -0.45 15.61 9.82
C LYS A 109 0.95 15.94 9.23
N SER A 110 1.83 16.60 9.98
CA SER A 110 3.19 16.88 9.52
C SER A 110 4.05 15.63 9.73
N LYS A 111 4.00 14.71 8.77
CA LYS A 111 4.79 13.47 8.79
C LYS A 111 6.31 13.71 8.83
N THR A 112 6.78 14.92 8.60
CA THR A 112 8.21 15.23 8.46
C THR A 112 8.93 15.36 9.80
N LEU A 113 8.33 16.01 10.81
CA LEU A 113 9.00 16.16 12.10
C LEU A 113 9.11 14.83 12.86
N ASP A 114 8.05 14.02 12.86
CA ASP A 114 8.08 12.67 13.43
C ASP A 114 9.14 11.80 12.75
N SER A 115 9.26 11.89 11.42
CA SER A 115 10.27 11.14 10.66
C SER A 115 11.70 11.57 10.98
N ILE A 116 11.95 12.86 11.20
CA ILE A 116 13.27 13.40 11.57
C ILE A 116 13.66 12.91 12.97
N ILE A 117 12.74 13.01 13.93
CA ILE A 117 12.97 12.54 15.31
C ILE A 117 13.20 11.01 15.32
N GLU A 118 12.42 10.25 14.54
CA GLU A 118 12.58 8.81 14.42
C GLU A 118 13.90 8.39 13.77
N GLY A 119 14.35 9.12 12.75
CA GLY A 119 15.65 8.91 12.10
C GLY A 119 16.81 9.17 13.07
N GLN A 120 16.81 10.33 13.74
CA GLN A 120 17.87 10.69 14.67
C GLN A 120 17.94 9.75 15.89
N VAL A 121 16.79 9.31 16.42
CA VAL A 121 16.76 8.31 17.51
C VAL A 121 17.27 6.95 17.03
N ALA A 122 16.98 6.54 15.79
CA ALA A 122 17.51 5.30 15.22
C ALA A 122 19.04 5.35 15.06
N ASP A 123 19.57 6.45 14.50
CA ASP A 123 21.01 6.67 14.32
C ASP A 123 21.75 6.71 15.66
N PHE A 124 21.13 7.33 16.68
CA PHE A 124 21.66 7.37 18.03
C PHE A 124 21.79 5.96 18.65
N GLN A 125 20.81 5.08 18.40
CA GLN A 125 20.86 3.70 18.87
C GLN A 125 21.91 2.86 18.13
N GLU A 126 22.11 3.09 16.84
CA GLU A 126 23.14 2.38 16.07
C GLU A 126 24.56 2.73 16.53
N GLN A 127 24.76 3.95 17.04
CA GLN A 127 26.02 4.40 17.63
C GLN A 127 26.32 3.77 19.00
N ASN A 128 25.43 2.92 19.56
CA ASN A 128 25.53 2.30 20.89
C ASN A 128 25.84 3.33 22.01
N ALA A 129 25.38 4.56 21.85
CA ALA A 129 25.61 5.61 22.83
C ALA A 129 24.85 5.31 24.13
N LYS A 130 25.53 5.47 25.27
CA LYS A 130 24.87 5.32 26.58
C LYS A 130 23.83 6.43 26.76
N LEU A 131 22.72 6.08 27.39
CA LEU A 131 21.63 7.00 27.73
C LEU A 131 22.10 7.95 28.85
N SER A 132 22.73 9.06 28.46
CA SER A 132 23.17 10.14 29.36
C SER A 132 22.45 11.43 28.98
N LYS A 133 22.33 12.36 29.95
CA LYS A 133 21.70 13.66 29.72
C LYS A 133 22.43 14.44 28.61
N GLU A 134 23.76 14.45 28.64
CA GLU A 134 24.58 15.11 27.60
C GLU A 134 24.34 14.56 26.19
N ASN A 135 24.15 13.24 26.08
CA ASN A 135 23.88 12.60 24.81
C ASN A 135 22.47 12.90 24.30
N LEU A 136 21.50 13.02 25.21
CA LEU A 136 20.14 13.45 24.89
C LEU A 136 20.12 14.90 24.40
N ASP A 137 20.89 15.79 25.01
CA ASP A 137 20.99 17.19 24.59
C ASP A 137 21.69 17.33 23.23
N ARG A 138 22.68 16.47 22.93
CA ARG A 138 23.28 16.39 21.58
C ARG A 138 22.28 15.89 20.55
N LEU A 139 21.44 14.93 20.92
CA LEU A 139 20.40 14.41 20.05
C LEU A 139 19.34 15.47 19.75
N LEU A 140 18.89 16.22 20.76
CA LEU A 140 17.99 17.37 20.59
C LEU A 140 18.58 18.42 19.65
N LYS A 141 19.85 18.79 19.83
CA LYS A 141 20.56 19.71 18.92
C LYS A 141 20.64 19.20 17.48
N ARG A 142 20.79 17.89 17.27
CA ARG A 142 20.79 17.31 15.91
C ARG A 142 19.41 17.41 15.27
N VAL A 143 18.36 17.08 16.03
CA VAL A 143 16.97 17.24 15.59
C VAL A 143 16.69 18.69 15.22
N ASP A 144 17.12 19.65 16.04
CA ASP A 144 16.95 21.09 15.76
C ASP A 144 17.69 21.59 14.51
N ASN A 145 18.89 21.08 14.27
CA ASN A 145 19.63 21.47 13.07
C ASN A 145 18.97 20.91 11.82
N GLU A 146 18.53 19.65 11.86
CA GLU A 146 17.90 18.99 10.71
C GLU A 146 16.49 19.53 10.41
N THR A 147 15.73 19.95 11.44
CA THR A 147 14.46 20.63 11.23
C THR A 147 14.63 22.01 10.61
N LYS A 148 15.66 22.77 10.99
CA LYS A 148 16.01 24.05 10.36
C LYS A 148 16.45 23.88 8.92
N ASP A 149 17.31 22.91 8.63
CA ASP A 149 17.77 22.62 7.27
C ASP A 149 16.59 22.26 6.34
N GLU A 150 15.57 21.56 6.83
CA GLU A 150 14.35 21.24 6.06
C GLU A 150 13.42 22.45 5.88
N GLU A 151 13.32 23.34 6.86
CA GLU A 151 12.57 24.60 6.72
C GLU A 151 13.26 25.54 5.71
N ASP A 152 14.59 25.63 5.73
CA ASP A 152 15.39 26.44 4.79
C ASP A 152 15.31 25.89 3.35
N LYS A 153 15.37 24.56 3.17
CA LYS A 153 15.15 23.93 1.85
C LYS A 153 13.74 24.18 1.31
N ARG A 154 12.72 24.15 2.17
CA ARG A 154 11.33 24.45 1.77
C ARG A 154 11.13 25.91 1.44
N SER A 155 11.78 26.82 2.17
CA SER A 155 11.79 28.25 1.89
C SER A 155 12.40 28.52 0.51
N HIS A 156 13.56 27.92 0.21
CA HIS A 156 14.22 28.08 -1.09
C HIS A 156 13.45 27.48 -2.28
N MET A 157 12.69 26.39 -2.07
CA MET A 157 11.81 25.85 -3.12
C MET A 157 10.57 26.74 -3.38
N SER A 158 10.11 27.49 -2.38
CA SER A 158 8.98 28.43 -2.54
C SER A 158 9.40 29.71 -3.27
N GLU A 159 10.65 30.18 -3.09
CA GLU A 159 11.17 31.37 -3.77
C GLU A 159 11.45 31.11 -5.27
N TYR A 160 11.88 29.91 -5.64
CA TYR A 160 12.12 29.55 -7.05
C TYR A 160 10.82 29.47 -7.88
N SER A 161 9.68 29.18 -7.25
CA SER A 161 8.38 29.13 -7.92
C SER A 161 7.84 30.51 -8.30
N HIS A 162 8.23 31.57 -7.58
CA HIS A 162 7.83 32.95 -7.91
C HIS A 162 8.81 33.65 -8.88
N LEU A 163 10.04 33.18 -9.03
CA LEU A 163 11.01 33.76 -9.98
C LEU A 163 10.91 33.22 -11.41
N SER A 164 10.19 32.11 -11.65
CA SER A 164 10.07 31.53 -13.00
C SER A 164 9.03 32.19 -13.92
N GLN A 165 8.35 33.26 -13.48
CA GLN A 165 7.38 34.01 -14.32
C GLN A 165 7.91 35.37 -14.81
N LEU A 166 9.17 35.74 -14.54
CA LEU A 166 9.71 37.08 -14.86
C LEU A 166 10.98 37.10 -15.74
N SER A 167 11.38 35.98 -16.32
CA SER A 167 12.59 35.90 -17.18
C SER A 167 12.32 36.03 -18.69
N HIS A 168 11.41 36.91 -19.09
CA HIS A 168 11.28 37.37 -20.49
C HIS A 168 11.12 38.89 -20.57
N ALA A 169 12.14 39.62 -20.11
CA ALA A 169 12.27 41.05 -20.40
C ALA A 169 13.75 41.48 -20.43
N SER A 170 14.52 40.93 -21.36
CA SER A 170 15.84 41.47 -21.74
C SER A 170 15.85 41.82 -23.23
N GLN A 171 15.08 42.84 -23.59
CA GLN A 171 15.19 43.59 -24.85
C GLN A 171 15.30 45.09 -24.53
N ALA A 172 16.34 45.49 -23.78
CA ALA A 172 16.63 46.90 -23.51
C ALA A 172 18.00 47.35 -24.07
N ASP A 173 18.88 46.43 -24.50
CA ASP A 173 20.23 46.80 -24.98
C ASP A 173 20.32 47.06 -26.49
N SER A 174 19.25 46.82 -27.27
CA SER A 174 19.27 47.01 -28.73
C SER A 174 18.89 48.42 -29.21
N VAL A 175 18.30 49.25 -28.35
CA VAL A 175 17.82 50.59 -28.76
C VAL A 175 18.94 51.64 -28.60
N ARG A 176 19.82 51.49 -27.60
CA ARG A 176 20.99 52.39 -27.43
C ARG A 176 22.01 52.28 -28.57
N ALA A 177 22.26 51.06 -29.07
CA ALA A 177 23.19 50.83 -30.18
C ALA A 177 22.69 51.36 -31.55
N HIS A 178 21.37 51.56 -31.72
CA HIS A 178 20.83 52.11 -32.96
C HIS A 178 20.83 53.65 -32.98
N ILE A 179 20.65 54.29 -31.82
CA ILE A 179 20.68 55.76 -31.70
C ILE A 179 22.12 56.28 -31.81
N GLU A 180 23.13 55.57 -31.29
CA GLU A 180 24.55 55.93 -31.48
C GLU A 180 25.01 55.79 -32.94
N ARG A 181 24.45 54.84 -33.71
CA ARG A 181 24.75 54.70 -35.16
C ARG A 181 24.16 55.80 -36.04
N LEU A 182 23.05 56.42 -35.63
CA LEU A 182 22.45 57.54 -36.37
C LEU A 182 23.11 58.89 -36.04
N ALA A 183 23.70 59.03 -34.84
CA ALA A 183 24.51 60.19 -34.48
C ALA A 183 25.89 60.19 -35.16
N ALA A 184 26.50 59.01 -35.38
CA ALA A 184 27.79 58.86 -36.03
C ALA A 184 27.77 59.03 -37.57
N ALA A 185 26.58 59.02 -38.21
CA ALA A 185 26.45 59.17 -39.67
C ALA A 185 26.20 60.63 -40.13
N ARG A 186 26.17 61.61 -39.21
CA ARG A 186 25.88 63.02 -39.52
C ARG A 186 27.09 63.96 -39.39
N GLY A 187 28.25 63.44 -39.03
CA GLY A 187 29.47 64.24 -38.90
C GLY A 187 30.63 63.51 -39.54
N GLU A 188 30.82 63.69 -40.85
CA GLU A 188 32.13 63.58 -41.51
C GLU A 188 32.03 63.94 -43.01
N GLY A 189 32.56 65.12 -43.37
CA GLY A 189 33.40 65.28 -44.56
C GLY A 189 32.77 65.75 -45.87
N LYS A 190 32.87 67.06 -46.14
CA LYS A 190 33.70 67.68 -47.20
C LYS A 190 33.19 69.09 -47.52
N GLU A 191 33.70 70.10 -46.81
CA GLU A 191 34.79 70.99 -47.25
C GLU A 191 35.60 70.55 -48.50
N GLY A 192 35.81 71.53 -49.39
CA GLY A 192 36.36 71.43 -50.74
C GLY A 192 35.71 72.53 -51.60
N GLU A 193 36.03 73.81 -51.38
CA GLU A 193 37.22 74.52 -51.86
C GLU A 193 36.99 75.16 -53.25
N GLU A 194 37.58 76.34 -53.38
CA GLU A 194 37.35 77.45 -54.30
C GLU A 194 37.32 77.14 -55.80
N GLY A 195 36.59 77.99 -56.53
CA GLY A 195 36.67 78.08 -57.98
C GLY A 195 35.80 79.20 -58.53
N GLY A 196 36.23 80.44 -58.35
CA GLY A 196 35.72 81.55 -59.14
C GLY A 196 36.10 81.37 -60.60
N GLU A 197 35.15 81.57 -61.52
CA GLU A 197 35.48 81.92 -62.89
C GLU A 197 34.36 82.81 -63.47
N GLU A 198 34.71 84.08 -63.63
CA GLU A 198 34.00 85.05 -64.44
C GLU A 198 33.81 84.50 -65.85
N LYS A 199 32.56 84.34 -66.29
CA LYS A 199 32.23 84.24 -67.72
C LYS A 199 31.19 85.27 -68.09
N THR A 200 31.73 86.34 -68.66
CA THR A 200 31.13 87.24 -69.64
C THR A 200 30.22 86.46 -70.61
N GLY A 201 28.93 86.76 -70.57
CA GLY A 201 27.92 86.22 -71.48
C GLY A 201 26.95 87.33 -71.87
N GLU A 202 26.91 87.63 -73.16
CA GLU A 202 26.32 88.80 -73.80
C GLU A 202 24.84 89.01 -73.47
N ARG A 203 24.51 90.24 -73.05
CA ARG A 203 23.14 90.74 -73.01
C ARG A 203 22.58 90.82 -74.44
N PRO A 204 21.41 90.25 -74.75
CA PRO A 204 20.61 90.77 -75.85
C PRO A 204 20.24 92.21 -75.48
N ALA A 205 20.51 93.16 -76.36
CA ALA A 205 20.09 94.54 -76.19
C ALA A 205 18.56 94.61 -76.15
N THR A 206 17.99 94.56 -74.96
CA THR A 206 16.60 94.96 -74.73
C THR A 206 16.56 96.48 -74.73
N THR A 207 15.91 97.03 -75.75
CA THR A 207 15.55 98.44 -75.90
C THR A 207 14.88 98.97 -74.62
N ILE A 208 15.26 100.19 -74.21
CA ILE A 208 14.81 100.86 -72.98
C ILE A 208 13.27 101.06 -72.93
N GLU A 209 12.58 100.94 -74.06
CA GLU A 209 11.12 101.05 -74.16
C GLU A 209 10.36 99.78 -73.73
N ASP A 210 11.00 98.60 -73.67
CA ASP A 210 10.35 97.36 -73.19
C ASP A 210 10.47 97.16 -71.66
N LEU A 211 11.31 97.95 -70.98
CA LEU A 211 11.51 97.91 -69.53
C LEU A 211 10.62 98.87 -68.74
N MET A 212 9.93 99.81 -69.40
CA MET A 212 9.02 100.75 -68.73
C MET A 212 7.59 100.20 -68.53
N GLY A 213 7.32 98.97 -69.00
CA GLY A 213 6.08 98.24 -68.71
C GLY A 213 6.26 97.07 -67.72
N PHE A 214 7.49 96.77 -67.30
CA PHE A 214 7.78 95.61 -66.46
C PHE A 214 7.62 95.96 -64.98
N ASN A 215 6.45 95.62 -64.42
CA ASN A 215 6.13 95.88 -63.03
C ASN A 215 6.84 94.85 -62.12
N TRP A 216 7.87 95.28 -61.39
CA TRP A 216 8.61 94.46 -60.42
C TRP A 216 7.70 93.78 -59.38
N VAL A 217 6.55 94.40 -59.07
CA VAL A 217 5.53 93.80 -58.18
C VAL A 217 4.98 92.50 -58.76
N ARG A 218 4.80 92.39 -60.09
CA ARG A 218 4.35 91.13 -60.73
C ARG A 218 5.38 90.02 -60.67
N LEU A 219 6.67 90.36 -60.63
CA LEU A 219 7.73 89.38 -60.49
C LEU A 219 7.79 88.85 -59.05
N ASP A 220 7.59 89.74 -58.08
CA ASP A 220 7.48 89.39 -56.66
C ASP A 220 6.23 88.52 -56.41
N ASP A 221 5.06 88.92 -56.93
CA ASP A 221 3.83 88.12 -56.90
C ASP A 221 4.01 86.72 -57.55
N TYR A 222 4.84 86.64 -58.60
CA TYR A 222 5.15 85.37 -59.26
C TYR A 222 6.13 84.51 -58.45
N GLN A 223 7.10 85.11 -57.77
CA GLN A 223 7.98 84.42 -56.82
C GLN A 223 7.19 83.90 -55.62
N ASP A 224 6.29 84.70 -55.06
CA ASP A 224 5.40 84.29 -53.96
C ASP A 224 4.47 83.15 -54.40
N ARG A 225 3.94 83.21 -55.63
CA ARG A 225 3.14 82.12 -56.20
C ARG A 225 3.97 80.85 -56.40
N LEU A 226 5.20 80.95 -56.90
CA LEU A 226 6.11 79.81 -57.04
C LEU A 226 6.45 79.20 -55.68
N ALA A 227 6.75 80.02 -54.67
CA ALA A 227 7.01 79.56 -53.31
C ALA A 227 5.77 78.88 -52.71
N ALA A 228 4.57 79.43 -52.93
CA ALA A 228 3.32 78.82 -52.51
C ALA A 228 3.04 77.48 -53.22
N ASP A 229 3.30 77.40 -54.53
CA ASP A 229 3.18 76.16 -55.31
C ASP A 229 4.21 75.11 -54.86
N GLU A 230 5.46 75.50 -54.59
CA GLU A 230 6.50 74.62 -54.04
C GLU A 230 6.13 74.11 -52.64
N ASP A 231 5.61 74.97 -51.78
CA ASP A 231 5.17 74.60 -50.44
C ASP A 231 3.92 73.72 -50.48
N ALA A 232 3.00 73.93 -51.43
CA ALA A 232 1.89 73.03 -51.68
C ALA A 232 2.37 71.64 -52.12
N VAL A 233 3.36 71.57 -53.02
CA VAL A 233 3.98 70.30 -53.44
C VAL A 233 4.71 69.61 -52.29
N LYS A 234 5.45 70.36 -51.45
CA LYS A 234 6.09 69.80 -50.24
C LYS A 234 5.06 69.25 -49.26
N LYS A 235 3.97 69.98 -49.00
CA LYS A 235 2.86 69.52 -48.14
C LYS A 235 2.21 68.27 -48.70
N ALA A 236 1.91 68.23 -50.00
CA ALA A 236 1.35 67.05 -50.66
C ALA A 236 2.27 65.82 -50.57
N LYS A 237 3.59 66.00 -50.75
CA LYS A 237 4.58 64.90 -50.55
C LYS A 237 4.63 64.43 -49.11
N VAL A 238 4.56 65.35 -48.14
CA VAL A 238 4.50 64.99 -46.71
C VAL A 238 3.22 64.22 -46.40
N GLU A 239 2.07 64.64 -46.91
CA GLU A 239 0.81 63.91 -46.75
C GLU A 239 0.85 62.52 -47.41
N GLU A 240 1.38 62.41 -48.62
CA GLU A 240 1.56 61.12 -49.29
C GLU A 240 2.47 60.18 -48.50
N THR A 241 3.56 60.70 -47.91
CA THR A 241 4.43 59.90 -47.04
C THR A 241 3.70 59.48 -45.77
N LYS A 242 2.91 60.37 -45.15
CA LYS A 242 2.09 60.04 -43.98
C LYS A 242 1.07 58.95 -44.31
N GLU A 243 0.38 59.04 -45.44
CA GLU A 243 -0.56 58.00 -45.89
C GLU A 243 0.11 56.65 -46.14
N LYS A 244 1.33 56.65 -46.69
CA LYS A 244 2.11 55.42 -46.86
C LYS A 244 2.47 54.81 -45.51
N TYR A 245 2.88 55.62 -44.54
CA TYR A 245 3.19 55.17 -43.18
C TYR A 245 1.94 54.67 -42.43
N THR A 246 0.80 55.35 -42.54
CA THR A 246 -0.44 54.87 -41.90
C THR A 246 -0.88 53.54 -42.50
N LYS A 247 -0.90 53.39 -43.82
CA LYS A 247 -1.22 52.11 -44.49
C LYS A 247 -0.26 50.99 -44.08
N PHE A 248 1.04 51.28 -43.93
CA PHE A 248 2.02 50.30 -43.48
C PHE A 248 1.78 49.87 -42.03
N LEU A 249 1.50 50.82 -41.14
CA LEU A 249 1.19 50.54 -39.73
C LEU A 249 -0.13 49.77 -39.59
N ASP A 250 -1.17 50.16 -40.34
CA ASP A 250 -2.46 49.47 -40.34
C ASP A 250 -2.30 48.02 -40.81
N ASN A 251 -1.53 47.79 -41.88
CA ASN A 251 -1.22 46.43 -42.34
C ASN A 251 -0.43 45.63 -41.28
N GLN A 252 0.50 46.27 -40.56
CA GLN A 252 1.24 45.61 -39.47
C GLN A 252 0.32 45.24 -38.29
N VAL A 253 -0.62 46.11 -37.94
CA VAL A 253 -1.64 45.85 -36.92
C VAL A 253 -2.54 44.71 -37.38
N GLN A 254 -3.01 44.73 -38.64
CA GLN A 254 -3.87 43.69 -39.20
C GLN A 254 -3.19 42.32 -39.21
N VAL A 255 -1.93 42.23 -39.64
CA VAL A 255 -1.16 40.98 -39.59
C VAL A 255 -1.00 40.47 -38.16
N ARG A 256 -0.81 41.36 -37.17
CA ARG A 256 -0.77 40.97 -35.75
C ARG A 256 -2.13 40.48 -35.26
N THR A 257 -3.23 41.14 -35.61
CA THR A 257 -4.58 40.72 -35.20
C THR A 257 -4.96 39.38 -35.84
N ASP A 258 -4.59 39.15 -37.10
CA ASP A 258 -4.83 37.90 -37.81
C ASP A 258 -3.99 36.76 -37.24
N ARG A 259 -2.77 37.05 -36.79
CA ARG A 259 -1.94 36.08 -36.08
C ARG A 259 -2.56 35.70 -34.74
N ILE A 260 -2.99 36.69 -33.95
CA ILE A 260 -3.63 36.45 -32.65
C ILE A 260 -4.94 35.67 -32.83
N SER A 261 -5.73 35.95 -33.87
CA SER A 261 -6.98 35.22 -34.13
C SER A 261 -6.71 33.77 -34.54
N LYS A 262 -5.68 33.51 -35.34
CA LYS A 262 -5.23 32.14 -35.67
C LYS A 262 -4.73 31.39 -34.43
N GLU A 263 -3.90 32.02 -33.59
CA GLU A 263 -3.40 31.41 -32.35
C GLU A 263 -4.56 31.07 -31.39
N LYS A 264 -5.57 31.95 -31.26
CA LYS A 264 -6.78 31.66 -30.47
C LYS A 264 -7.61 30.50 -31.03
N TYR A 265 -7.72 30.41 -32.35
CA TYR A 265 -8.43 29.31 -33.01
C TYR A 265 -7.69 27.98 -32.80
N GLU A 266 -6.38 27.96 -32.99
CA GLU A 266 -5.53 26.79 -32.72
C GLU A 266 -5.62 26.38 -31.24
N GLU A 267 -5.55 27.33 -30.30
CA GLU A 267 -5.71 27.06 -28.87
C GLU A 267 -7.09 26.46 -28.55
N SER A 268 -8.15 26.93 -29.20
CA SER A 268 -9.49 26.35 -29.05
C SER A 268 -9.59 24.92 -29.58
N LEU A 269 -8.89 24.63 -30.69
CA LEU A 269 -8.79 23.28 -31.24
C LEU A 269 -8.03 22.35 -30.28
N TRP A 270 -6.90 22.82 -29.74
CA TRP A 270 -6.12 22.07 -28.76
C TRP A 270 -6.92 21.78 -27.50
N LYS A 271 -7.68 22.76 -27.00
CA LYS A 271 -8.58 22.55 -25.84
C LYS A 271 -9.61 21.47 -26.10
N TYR A 272 -10.24 21.50 -27.28
CA TYR A 272 -11.23 20.50 -27.67
C TYR A 272 -10.63 19.08 -27.73
N VAL A 273 -9.46 18.92 -28.36
CA VAL A 273 -8.76 17.62 -28.43
C VAL A 273 -8.38 17.10 -27.05
N ILE A 274 -7.91 17.99 -26.17
CA ILE A 274 -7.57 17.62 -24.78
C ILE A 274 -8.83 17.23 -23.99
N GLU A 275 -9.94 17.94 -24.19
CA GLU A 275 -11.23 17.60 -23.56
C GLU A 275 -11.74 16.24 -24.01
N GLU A 276 -11.71 15.94 -25.31
CA GLU A 276 -12.09 14.64 -25.87
C GLU A 276 -11.21 13.49 -25.33
N GLU A 277 -9.89 13.70 -25.28
CA GLU A 277 -8.94 12.72 -24.72
C GLU A 277 -9.21 12.50 -23.22
N ASN A 278 -9.48 13.56 -22.46
CA ASN A 278 -9.85 13.47 -21.04
C ASN A 278 -11.17 12.72 -20.83
N GLU A 279 -12.17 12.91 -21.70
CA GLU A 279 -13.42 12.14 -21.66
C GLU A 279 -13.19 10.66 -21.97
N ARG A 280 -12.33 10.34 -22.94
CA ARG A 280 -11.95 8.96 -23.24
C ARG A 280 -11.28 8.29 -22.03
N VAL A 281 -10.32 8.97 -21.39
CA VAL A 281 -9.64 8.46 -20.19
C VAL A 281 -10.62 8.26 -19.03
N LYS A 282 -11.55 9.21 -18.81
CA LYS A 282 -12.60 9.05 -17.79
C LYS A 282 -13.46 7.82 -18.05
N HIS A 283 -13.89 7.61 -19.30
CA HIS A 283 -14.69 6.44 -19.66
C HIS A 283 -13.90 5.13 -19.48
N GLU A 284 -12.62 5.09 -19.86
CA GLU A 284 -11.75 3.93 -19.61
C GLU A 284 -11.61 3.63 -18.12
N ASP A 285 -11.48 4.65 -17.28
CA ASP A 285 -11.38 4.49 -15.84
C ASP A 285 -12.71 4.05 -15.20
N GLU A 286 -13.85 4.54 -15.69
CA GLU A 286 -15.17 4.06 -15.30
C GLU A 286 -15.36 2.57 -15.65
N VAL A 287 -14.92 2.15 -16.84
CA VAL A 287 -14.95 0.73 -17.26
C VAL A 287 -14.04 -0.12 -16.36
N LYS A 288 -12.82 0.34 -16.06
CA LYS A 288 -11.91 -0.36 -15.14
C LYS A 288 -12.51 -0.47 -13.74
N GLN A 289 -13.11 0.60 -13.22
CA GLN A 289 -13.77 0.60 -11.92
C GLN A 289 -14.98 -0.34 -11.90
N ALA A 290 -15.80 -0.35 -12.95
CA ALA A 290 -16.92 -1.27 -13.08
C ALA A 290 -16.45 -2.73 -13.14
N HIS A 291 -15.36 -3.00 -13.85
CA HIS A 291 -14.76 -4.34 -13.92
C HIS A 291 -14.23 -4.80 -12.55
N ILE A 292 -13.56 -3.92 -11.80
CA ILE A 292 -13.09 -4.22 -10.44
C ILE A 292 -14.28 -4.50 -9.51
N LYS A 293 -15.35 -3.69 -9.58
CA LYS A 293 -16.58 -3.91 -8.81
C LYS A 293 -17.24 -5.24 -9.16
N TYR A 294 -17.32 -5.57 -10.44
CA TYR A 294 -17.84 -6.84 -10.92
C TYR A 294 -17.03 -8.04 -10.39
N LEU A 295 -15.69 -7.97 -10.44
CA LEU A 295 -14.83 -9.01 -9.90
C LEU A 295 -14.99 -9.15 -8.37
N ALA A 296 -15.09 -8.04 -7.64
CA ALA A 296 -15.30 -8.06 -6.20
C ALA A 296 -16.67 -8.65 -5.82
N GLU A 297 -17.72 -8.32 -6.57
CA GLU A 297 -19.05 -8.91 -6.37
C GLU A 297 -19.05 -10.42 -6.67
N ARG A 298 -18.34 -10.83 -7.73
CA ARG A 298 -18.18 -12.25 -8.06
C ARG A 298 -17.45 -13.01 -6.96
N GLU A 299 -16.34 -12.46 -6.46
CA GLU A 299 -15.58 -13.08 -5.36
C GLU A 299 -16.40 -13.13 -4.06
N SER A 300 -17.21 -12.10 -3.78
CA SER A 300 -18.13 -12.11 -2.63
C SER A 300 -19.15 -13.24 -2.75
N LYS A 301 -19.77 -13.42 -3.93
CA LYS A 301 -20.71 -14.52 -4.18
C LYS A 301 -20.05 -15.88 -4.02
N GLU A 302 -18.85 -16.06 -4.57
CA GLU A 302 -18.08 -17.31 -4.41
C GLU A 302 -17.74 -17.61 -2.94
N ARG A 303 -17.41 -16.59 -2.14
CA ARG A 303 -17.18 -16.74 -0.69
C ARG A 303 -18.45 -17.11 0.06
N ASP A 304 -19.58 -16.49 -0.27
CA ASP A 304 -20.88 -16.77 0.34
C ASP A 304 -21.36 -18.19 0.00
N GLU A 305 -21.20 -18.61 -1.26
CA GLU A 305 -21.47 -19.98 -1.71
C GLU A 305 -20.60 -21.01 -0.97
N ALA A 306 -19.29 -20.73 -0.81
CA ALA A 306 -18.40 -21.59 -0.04
C ALA A 306 -18.79 -21.65 1.45
N ALA A 307 -19.24 -20.54 2.04
CA ALA A 307 -19.74 -20.51 3.41
C ALA A 307 -21.03 -21.32 3.56
N ALA A 308 -21.95 -21.21 2.60
CA ALA A 308 -23.20 -21.96 2.56
C ALA A 308 -22.96 -23.46 2.41
N LEU A 309 -22.05 -23.89 1.52
CA LEU A 309 -21.66 -25.29 1.39
C LEU A 309 -21.06 -25.85 2.69
N LYS A 310 -20.24 -25.06 3.39
CA LYS A 310 -19.67 -25.44 4.68
C LYS A 310 -20.75 -25.56 5.76
N GLN A 311 -21.70 -24.63 5.81
CA GLN A 311 -22.84 -24.70 6.74
C GLN A 311 -23.71 -25.93 6.47
N ALA A 312 -24.05 -26.18 5.20
CA ALA A 312 -24.82 -27.35 4.80
C ALA A 312 -24.11 -28.66 5.20
N ARG A 313 -22.77 -28.73 5.09
CA ARG A 313 -21.99 -29.88 5.57
C ARG A 313 -22.08 -30.06 7.08
N ILE A 314 -21.97 -28.97 7.85
CA ILE A 314 -22.10 -29.00 9.31
C ILE A 314 -23.50 -29.44 9.74
N GLU A 315 -24.55 -28.98 9.05
CA GLU A 315 -25.92 -29.37 9.32
C GLU A 315 -26.18 -30.84 8.99
N ALA A 316 -25.66 -31.33 7.87
CA ALA A 316 -25.72 -32.74 7.52
C ALA A 316 -25.01 -33.62 8.55
N GLU A 317 -23.84 -33.21 9.05
CA GLU A 317 -23.11 -33.90 10.11
C GLU A 317 -23.89 -33.89 11.44
N LYS A 318 -24.47 -32.75 11.83
CA LYS A 318 -25.35 -32.66 13.01
C LYS A 318 -26.56 -33.58 12.89
N GLU A 319 -27.14 -33.69 11.70
CA GLU A 319 -28.29 -34.56 11.48
C GLU A 319 -27.88 -36.04 11.52
N GLN A 320 -26.70 -36.40 11.00
CA GLN A 320 -26.14 -37.74 11.19
C GLN A 320 -25.93 -38.07 12.67
N ILE A 321 -25.33 -37.15 13.44
CA ILE A 321 -25.14 -37.31 14.88
C ILE A 321 -26.50 -37.49 15.59
N ARG A 322 -27.52 -36.70 15.25
CA ARG A 322 -28.87 -36.89 15.80
C ARG A 322 -29.45 -38.26 15.48
N GLN A 323 -29.27 -38.77 14.26
CA GLN A 323 -29.74 -40.09 13.88
C GLN A 323 -28.99 -41.21 14.63
N GLU A 324 -27.68 -41.05 14.83
CA GLU A 324 -26.86 -41.95 15.63
C GLU A 324 -27.26 -41.92 17.11
N ASP A 325 -27.49 -40.73 17.68
CA ASP A 325 -27.98 -40.53 19.05
C ASP A 325 -29.35 -41.17 19.26
N ILE A 326 -30.29 -40.98 18.31
CA ILE A 326 -31.61 -41.64 18.35
C ILE A 326 -31.45 -43.17 18.31
N ARG A 327 -30.54 -43.69 17.48
CA ARG A 327 -30.25 -45.14 17.43
C ARG A 327 -29.65 -45.66 18.73
N LEU A 328 -28.73 -44.91 19.34
CA LEU A 328 -28.11 -45.24 20.61
C LEU A 328 -29.15 -45.24 21.74
N LEU A 329 -29.99 -44.20 21.82
CA LEU A 329 -31.08 -44.12 22.79
C LEU A 329 -32.06 -45.29 22.63
N ALA A 330 -32.46 -45.63 21.40
CA ALA A 330 -33.32 -46.78 21.12
C ALA A 330 -32.66 -48.13 21.46
N LYS A 331 -31.33 -48.22 21.45
CA LYS A 331 -30.59 -49.41 21.89
C LYS A 331 -30.55 -49.49 23.42
N VAL A 332 -30.24 -48.39 24.10
CA VAL A 332 -30.24 -48.30 25.57
C VAL A 332 -31.62 -48.60 26.14
N GLN A 333 -32.68 -48.07 25.52
CA GLN A 333 -34.07 -48.35 25.90
C GLN A 333 -34.37 -49.86 25.85
N ARG A 334 -33.97 -50.54 24.76
CA ARG A 334 -34.12 -52.00 24.62
C ARG A 334 -33.32 -52.77 25.65
N GLU A 335 -32.09 -52.36 25.94
CA GLU A 335 -31.25 -52.99 26.97
C GLU A 335 -31.85 -52.84 28.37
N ILE A 336 -32.46 -51.70 28.69
CA ILE A 336 -33.17 -51.47 29.96
C ILE A 336 -34.42 -52.36 30.04
N GLU A 337 -35.22 -52.44 28.98
CA GLU A 337 -36.41 -53.30 28.94
C GLU A 337 -36.06 -54.79 29.08
N GLU A 338 -35.00 -55.24 28.42
CA GLU A 338 -34.50 -56.61 28.57
C GLU A 338 -33.95 -56.88 29.97
N ALA A 339 -33.26 -55.92 30.58
CA ALA A 339 -32.78 -56.02 31.96
C ALA A 339 -33.95 -56.13 32.95
N LEU A 340 -35.00 -55.34 32.79
CA LEU A 340 -36.22 -55.40 33.61
C LEU A 340 -36.91 -56.76 33.45
N ARG A 341 -37.06 -57.28 32.22
CA ARG A 341 -37.63 -58.62 32.00
C ARG A 341 -36.81 -59.73 32.66
N LYS A 342 -35.47 -59.66 32.56
CA LYS A 342 -34.58 -60.62 33.23
C LYS A 342 -34.71 -60.55 34.75
N GLU A 343 -34.87 -59.35 35.31
CA GLU A 343 -35.10 -59.17 36.74
C GLU A 343 -36.45 -59.76 37.20
N GLU A 344 -37.51 -59.59 36.41
CA GLU A 344 -38.83 -60.18 36.67
C GLU A 344 -38.78 -61.72 36.65
N ILE A 345 -38.11 -62.30 35.66
CA ILE A 345 -37.88 -63.76 35.57
C ILE A 345 -37.08 -64.23 36.79
N ALA A 346 -36.01 -63.54 37.16
CA ALA A 346 -35.21 -63.89 38.34
C ALA A 346 -36.01 -63.76 39.65
N LYS A 347 -36.92 -62.78 39.78
CA LYS A 347 -37.84 -62.65 40.92
C LYS A 347 -38.84 -63.81 40.97
N ALA A 348 -39.36 -64.25 39.83
CA ALA A 348 -40.26 -65.39 39.73
C ALA A 348 -39.54 -66.71 40.10
N GLU A 349 -38.31 -66.90 39.62
CA GLU A 349 -37.47 -68.06 39.96
C GLU A 349 -37.14 -68.08 41.46
N LYS A 350 -36.77 -66.94 42.06
CA LYS A 350 -36.53 -66.84 43.51
C LYS A 350 -37.77 -67.21 44.33
N LYS A 351 -38.98 -66.80 43.90
CA LYS A 351 -40.24 -67.21 44.53
C LYS A 351 -40.50 -68.72 44.38
N ALA A 352 -40.20 -69.30 43.23
CA ALA A 352 -40.34 -70.74 42.99
C ALA A 352 -39.38 -71.57 43.85
N VAL A 353 -38.12 -71.15 43.97
CA VAL A 353 -37.11 -71.79 44.83
C VAL A 353 -37.52 -71.68 46.30
N PHE A 354 -38.02 -70.52 46.75
CA PHE A 354 -38.51 -70.33 48.12
C PHE A 354 -39.70 -71.26 48.45
N MET A 355 -40.63 -71.45 47.51
CA MET A 355 -41.75 -72.39 47.67
C MET A 355 -41.30 -73.86 47.73
N LYS A 356 -40.21 -74.21 47.04
CA LYS A 356 -39.64 -75.58 47.07
C LYS A 356 -38.94 -75.86 48.40
N VAL A 357 -38.12 -74.93 48.89
CA VAL A 357 -37.43 -75.04 50.19
C VAL A 357 -38.43 -75.15 51.34
N LYS A 358 -39.57 -74.44 51.27
CA LYS A 358 -40.64 -74.56 52.28
C LYS A 358 -41.25 -75.96 52.33
N LYS A 359 -41.48 -76.59 51.17
CA LYS A 359 -41.99 -77.98 51.09
C LYS A 359 -40.97 -79.01 51.61
N ASP A 360 -39.69 -78.80 51.34
CA ASP A 360 -38.62 -79.70 51.78
C ASP A 360 -38.41 -79.65 53.32
N ILE A 361 -38.64 -78.49 53.96
CA ILE A 361 -38.59 -78.32 55.42
C ILE A 361 -39.73 -79.08 56.13
N ASP A 362 -40.93 -79.11 55.54
CA ASP A 362 -42.09 -79.83 56.11
C ASP A 362 -41.95 -81.36 56.00
N ILE A 363 -41.26 -81.85 54.95
CA ILE A 363 -40.94 -83.28 54.79
C ILE A 363 -39.83 -83.70 55.77
N ALA A 364 -38.83 -82.85 56.01
CA ALA A 364 -37.73 -83.13 56.94
C ALA A 364 -38.18 -83.22 58.41
N LYS A 365 -39.25 -82.51 58.81
CA LYS A 365 -39.82 -82.62 60.16
C LYS A 365 -40.50 -83.97 60.40
N LYS A 366 -41.22 -84.51 59.41
CA LYS A 366 -41.89 -85.82 59.51
C LYS A 366 -40.90 -86.98 59.61
N HIS A 367 -39.79 -86.91 58.87
CA HIS A 367 -38.74 -87.94 58.92
C HIS A 367 -38.00 -87.99 60.27
N LYS A 368 -37.92 -86.86 60.98
CA LYS A 368 -37.19 -86.76 62.25
C LYS A 368 -37.95 -87.37 63.44
N GLU A 369 -39.28 -87.45 63.37
CA GLU A 369 -40.13 -88.09 64.38
C GLU A 369 -40.20 -89.62 64.23
N GLU A 370 -40.05 -90.15 63.01
CA GLU A 370 -40.00 -91.61 62.75
C GLU A 370 -38.68 -92.27 63.16
N GLU A 371 -37.58 -91.52 63.22
CA GLU A 371 -36.24 -92.04 63.58
C GLU A 371 -36.03 -92.17 65.10
N GLU A 372 -36.73 -91.38 65.93
CA GLU A 372 -36.63 -91.47 67.39
C GLU A 372 -37.35 -92.70 67.98
N LEU A 373 -38.37 -93.23 67.30
CA LEU A 373 -39.09 -94.42 67.74
C LEU A 373 -38.28 -95.70 67.50
N LYS A 374 -37.52 -95.75 66.40
CA LYS A 374 -36.72 -96.93 66.00
C LYS A 374 -35.42 -97.09 66.82
N ARG A 375 -34.89 -96.02 67.39
CA ARG A 375 -33.66 -96.06 68.22
C ARG A 375 -33.83 -96.79 69.55
N LYS A 376 -35.04 -96.84 70.11
CA LYS A 376 -35.31 -97.46 71.43
C LYS A 376 -35.38 -98.99 71.39
N GLU A 377 -35.61 -99.59 70.22
CA GLU A 377 -35.75 -101.05 70.06
C GLU A 377 -34.41 -101.75 69.74
N GLU A 378 -33.40 -101.00 69.28
CA GLU A 378 -32.13 -101.55 68.80
C GLU A 378 -31.03 -101.61 69.89
N GLU A 379 -31.19 -100.91 71.01
CA GLU A 379 -30.19 -100.88 72.10
C GLU A 379 -30.20 -102.15 72.96
N MET A 380 -31.32 -102.87 73.06
CA MET A 380 -31.41 -104.07 73.90
C MET A 380 -30.87 -105.36 73.24
N LYS A 381 -30.72 -105.37 71.90
CA LYS A 381 -30.25 -106.55 71.14
C LYS A 381 -28.78 -106.48 70.67
N ARG A 382 -28.12 -105.32 70.81
CA ARG A 382 -26.73 -105.09 70.35
C ARG A 382 -25.61 -105.54 71.30
N ALA A 383 -25.90 -105.83 72.57
CA ALA A 383 -24.86 -106.19 73.54
C ALA A 383 -24.29 -107.62 73.40
N LYS A 384 -24.91 -108.51 72.61
CA LYS A 384 -24.50 -109.94 72.54
C LYS A 384 -24.07 -110.46 71.15
N ALA A 385 -24.08 -109.63 70.10
CA ALA A 385 -23.57 -109.99 68.75
C ALA A 385 -22.52 -108.98 68.22
N TYR A 386 -21.79 -108.37 69.17
CA TYR A 386 -20.84 -107.26 69.03
C TYR A 386 -19.49 -107.61 68.38
N ASN A 387 -19.08 -108.88 68.37
CA ASN A 387 -17.76 -109.38 67.91
C ASN A 387 -17.39 -109.33 66.41
N LYS A 388 -18.31 -109.81 65.58
CA LYS A 388 -17.96 -110.55 64.34
C LYS A 388 -18.58 -109.95 63.08
N LEU A 389 -19.67 -109.21 63.24
CA LEU A 389 -20.29 -108.39 62.19
C LEU A 389 -19.63 -106.99 62.10
N LEU A 390 -18.76 -106.63 63.06
CA LEU A 390 -18.12 -105.32 63.19
C LEU A 390 -17.12 -105.04 62.05
N LEU A 391 -16.31 -106.03 61.65
CA LEU A 391 -15.30 -105.88 60.59
C LEU A 391 -15.90 -105.77 59.18
N GLN A 392 -17.02 -106.45 58.91
CA GLN A 392 -17.73 -106.33 57.62
C GLN A 392 -18.56 -105.03 57.52
N GLN A 393 -19.07 -104.53 58.65
CA GLN A 393 -19.79 -103.26 58.70
C GLN A 393 -18.86 -102.03 58.70
N GLU A 394 -17.62 -102.15 59.18
CA GLU A 394 -16.62 -101.09 59.09
C GLU A 394 -16.15 -100.85 57.64
N GLU A 395 -16.02 -101.90 56.82
CA GLU A 395 -15.70 -101.75 55.39
C GLU A 395 -16.85 -101.09 54.59
N GLU A 396 -18.11 -101.44 54.89
CA GLU A 396 -19.25 -100.81 54.24
C GLU A 396 -19.45 -99.36 54.70
N LYS A 397 -19.28 -99.07 55.99
CA LYS A 397 -19.29 -97.69 56.50
C LYS A 397 -18.15 -96.85 55.96
N LYS A 398 -16.96 -97.43 55.79
CA LYS A 398 -15.81 -96.74 55.20
C LYS A 398 -16.05 -96.44 53.72
N ARG A 399 -16.62 -97.37 52.95
CA ARG A 399 -17.05 -97.12 51.55
C ARG A 399 -18.18 -96.11 51.44
N GLU A 400 -19.12 -96.08 52.39
CA GLU A 400 -20.20 -95.08 52.42
C GLU A 400 -19.68 -93.69 52.80
N LEU A 401 -18.76 -93.60 53.78
CA LEU A 401 -18.08 -92.37 54.17
C LEU A 401 -17.20 -91.85 53.03
N GLU A 402 -16.50 -92.73 52.31
CA GLU A 402 -15.73 -92.40 51.10
C GLU A 402 -16.63 -91.94 49.96
N ARG A 403 -17.81 -92.53 49.76
CA ARG A 403 -18.81 -92.04 48.78
C ARG A 403 -19.38 -90.67 49.18
N ARG A 404 -19.62 -90.43 50.47
CA ARG A 404 -20.07 -89.11 50.97
C ARG A 404 -18.96 -88.06 50.79
N ASN A 405 -17.73 -88.39 51.15
CA ASN A 405 -16.56 -87.54 50.95
C ASN A 405 -16.28 -87.30 49.46
N ALA A 406 -16.48 -88.29 48.59
CA ALA A 406 -16.35 -88.14 47.14
C ALA A 406 -17.43 -87.22 46.56
N ARG A 407 -18.70 -87.36 46.99
CA ARG A 407 -19.79 -86.45 46.60
C ARG A 407 -19.56 -85.02 47.12
N GLN A 408 -19.03 -84.87 48.33
CA GLN A 408 -18.69 -83.57 48.90
C GLN A 408 -17.47 -82.94 48.19
N LYS A 409 -16.48 -83.75 47.80
CA LYS A 409 -15.37 -83.32 46.93
C LYS A 409 -15.85 -82.91 45.55
N GLU A 410 -16.73 -83.67 44.90
CA GLU A 410 -17.33 -83.28 43.60
C GLU A 410 -18.12 -81.97 43.70
N LEU A 411 -18.84 -81.76 44.81
CA LEU A 411 -19.55 -80.50 45.04
C LEU A 411 -18.57 -79.34 45.24
N MET A 412 -17.52 -79.54 46.04
CA MET A 412 -16.44 -78.56 46.24
C MET A 412 -15.69 -78.26 44.93
N ASP A 413 -15.44 -79.25 44.09
CA ASP A 413 -14.75 -79.08 42.81
C ASP A 413 -15.65 -78.38 41.79
N LYS A 414 -16.96 -78.67 41.77
CA LYS A 414 -17.95 -77.91 40.98
C LYS A 414 -18.01 -76.44 41.42
N MET A 415 -18.04 -76.17 42.73
CA MET A 415 -18.02 -74.80 43.28
C MET A 415 -16.69 -74.08 43.00
N LYS A 416 -15.55 -74.77 43.10
CA LYS A 416 -14.25 -74.21 42.70
C LYS A 416 -14.22 -73.91 41.20
N SER A 417 -14.80 -74.77 40.36
CA SER A 417 -14.85 -74.54 38.91
C SER A 417 -15.73 -73.34 38.52
N THR A 418 -16.85 -73.11 39.22
CA THR A 418 -17.71 -71.95 38.96
C THR A 418 -17.07 -70.66 39.46
N VAL A 419 -16.40 -70.69 40.62
CA VAL A 419 -15.61 -69.54 41.11
C VAL A 419 -14.42 -69.25 40.17
N ALA A 420 -13.72 -70.27 39.68
CA ALA A 420 -12.64 -70.12 38.71
C ALA A 420 -13.14 -69.55 37.36
N LYS A 421 -14.30 -70.01 36.88
CA LYS A 421 -14.94 -69.46 35.66
C LYS A 421 -15.41 -68.01 35.86
N ALA A 422 -15.96 -67.67 37.02
CA ALA A 422 -16.34 -66.30 37.35
C ALA A 422 -15.12 -65.38 37.46
N ALA A 423 -14.02 -65.86 38.06
CA ALA A 423 -12.75 -65.13 38.13
C ALA A 423 -12.12 -64.94 36.74
N ALA A 424 -12.13 -65.97 35.89
CA ALA A 424 -11.64 -65.87 34.51
C ALA A 424 -12.49 -64.94 33.63
N SER A 425 -13.82 -64.98 33.77
CA SER A 425 -14.73 -64.04 33.10
C SER A 425 -14.46 -62.60 33.49
N LYS A 426 -14.23 -62.34 34.79
CA LYS A 426 -13.96 -60.99 35.29
C LYS A 426 -12.59 -60.49 34.83
N GLY A 427 -11.57 -61.36 34.84
CA GLY A 427 -10.26 -61.06 34.28
C GLY A 427 -10.30 -60.71 32.79
N ALA A 428 -11.08 -61.44 32.00
CA ALA A 428 -11.25 -61.16 30.57
C ALA A 428 -12.01 -59.85 30.30
N GLU A 429 -12.96 -59.48 31.15
CA GLU A 429 -13.70 -58.22 31.04
C GLU A 429 -12.85 -57.01 31.44
N ASP A 430 -12.05 -57.14 32.50
CA ASP A 430 -11.08 -56.12 32.91
C ASP A 430 -9.95 -55.95 31.87
N GLU A 431 -9.49 -57.04 31.26
CA GLU A 431 -8.52 -57.01 30.17
C GLU A 431 -9.08 -56.34 28.90
N ARG A 432 -10.36 -56.60 28.55
CA ARG A 432 -11.04 -55.87 27.47
C ARG A 432 -11.16 -54.38 27.76
N ARG A 433 -11.51 -53.99 28.99
CA ARG A 433 -11.61 -52.58 29.38
C ARG A 433 -10.25 -51.89 29.36
N ALA A 434 -9.20 -52.57 29.83
CA ALA A 434 -7.83 -52.06 29.77
C ALA A 434 -7.34 -51.88 28.32
N ASN A 435 -7.65 -52.83 27.44
CA ASN A 435 -7.31 -52.75 26.02
C ASN A 435 -8.10 -51.63 25.31
N ALA A 436 -9.37 -51.42 25.65
CA ALA A 436 -10.17 -50.31 25.11
C ALA A 436 -9.58 -48.95 25.51
N GLN A 437 -9.18 -48.77 26.76
CA GLN A 437 -8.53 -47.54 27.23
C GLN A 437 -7.14 -47.32 26.64
N ARG A 438 -6.39 -48.40 26.36
CA ARG A 438 -5.12 -48.31 25.63
C ARG A 438 -5.35 -47.84 24.20
N LYS A 439 -6.32 -48.44 23.51
CA LYS A 439 -6.65 -48.08 22.13
C LYS A 439 -7.14 -46.63 22.02
N GLU A 440 -8.01 -46.18 22.92
CA GLU A 440 -8.46 -44.78 22.94
C GLU A 440 -7.30 -43.79 23.16
N LYS A 441 -6.33 -44.15 24.01
CA LYS A 441 -5.10 -43.33 24.19
C LYS A 441 -4.19 -43.35 22.97
N GLU A 442 -4.10 -44.49 22.28
CA GLU A 442 -3.34 -44.61 21.04
C GLU A 442 -4.00 -43.80 19.91
N ASP A 443 -5.32 -43.89 19.75
CA ASP A 443 -6.09 -43.13 18.77
C ASP A 443 -5.95 -41.61 19.02
N LEU A 444 -6.06 -41.17 20.29
CA LEU A 444 -5.84 -39.78 20.66
C LEU A 444 -4.39 -39.33 20.42
N ALA A 445 -3.41 -40.22 20.62
CA ALA A 445 -2.01 -39.91 20.35
C ALA A 445 -1.75 -39.77 18.84
N GLU A 446 -2.33 -40.65 18.02
CA GLU A 446 -2.26 -40.61 16.57
C GLU A 446 -2.91 -39.33 16.01
N GLU A 447 -4.11 -38.97 16.47
CA GLU A 447 -4.79 -37.75 16.05
C GLU A 447 -3.97 -36.48 16.41
N ASN A 448 -3.39 -36.44 17.60
CA ASN A 448 -2.49 -35.36 18.01
C ASN A 448 -1.22 -35.29 17.15
N GLU A 449 -0.70 -36.44 16.71
CA GLU A 449 0.46 -36.50 15.83
C GLU A 449 0.11 -36.01 14.42
N VAL A 450 -1.02 -36.44 13.85
CA VAL A 450 -1.54 -35.95 12.57
C VAL A 450 -1.76 -34.44 12.60
N ASN A 451 -2.46 -33.93 13.61
CA ASN A 451 -2.71 -32.49 13.79
C ASN A 451 -1.41 -31.69 13.90
N LYS A 452 -0.40 -32.23 14.59
CA LYS A 452 0.92 -31.59 14.71
C LYS A 452 1.66 -31.57 13.37
N VAL A 453 1.61 -32.67 12.61
CA VAL A 453 2.22 -32.75 11.27
C VAL A 453 1.54 -31.80 10.31
N GLU A 454 0.21 -31.74 10.30
CA GLU A 454 -0.56 -30.83 9.47
C GLU A 454 -0.28 -29.37 9.81
N LYS A 455 -0.22 -29.00 11.10
CA LYS A 455 0.17 -27.66 11.52
C LYS A 455 1.60 -27.30 11.10
N LEU A 456 2.53 -28.24 11.19
CA LEU A 456 3.90 -28.04 10.71
C LEU A 456 3.99 -27.94 9.18
N ARG A 457 3.08 -28.61 8.47
CA ARG A 457 2.96 -28.49 7.02
C ARG A 457 2.40 -27.12 6.64
N LYS A 458 1.30 -26.67 7.26
CA LYS A 458 0.72 -25.33 7.06
C LYS A 458 1.73 -24.22 7.34
N MET A 459 2.45 -24.28 8.47
CA MET A 459 3.49 -23.27 8.73
C MET A 459 4.64 -23.31 7.71
N ARG A 460 4.97 -24.48 7.13
CA ARG A 460 5.97 -24.58 6.05
C ARG A 460 5.44 -23.97 4.75
N GLU A 461 4.19 -24.21 4.41
CA GLU A 461 3.52 -23.62 3.25
C GLU A 461 3.41 -22.09 3.41
N GLU A 462 2.92 -21.59 4.54
CA GLU A 462 2.85 -20.16 4.85
C GLU A 462 4.23 -19.48 4.79
N THR A 463 5.27 -20.13 5.33
CA THR A 463 6.65 -19.61 5.25
C THR A 463 7.15 -19.57 3.81
N ARG A 464 6.86 -20.61 3.01
CA ARG A 464 7.24 -20.67 1.59
C ARG A 464 6.55 -19.56 0.82
N ASP A 465 5.24 -19.39 1.02
CA ASP A 465 4.44 -18.42 0.29
C ASP A 465 4.80 -16.99 0.69
N TYR A 466 5.14 -16.75 1.96
CA TYR A 466 5.71 -15.48 2.41
C TYR A 466 7.04 -15.16 1.70
N VAL A 467 7.93 -16.15 1.53
CA VAL A 467 9.19 -15.96 0.81
C VAL A 467 8.96 -15.71 -0.68
N LEU A 468 8.02 -16.42 -1.30
CA LEU A 468 7.62 -16.18 -2.70
C LEU A 468 7.03 -14.77 -2.87
N MET A 469 6.18 -14.33 -1.95
CA MET A 469 5.61 -12.99 -1.93
C MET A 469 6.71 -11.92 -1.81
N GLN A 470 7.69 -12.13 -0.92
CA GLN A 470 8.85 -11.23 -0.79
C GLN A 470 9.69 -11.17 -2.08
N MET A 471 9.88 -12.30 -2.76
CA MET A 471 10.56 -12.32 -4.07
C MET A 471 9.75 -11.59 -5.14
N ALA A 472 8.43 -11.77 -5.18
CA ALA A 472 7.55 -11.05 -6.10
C ALA A 472 7.60 -9.54 -5.86
N ILE A 473 7.51 -9.09 -4.60
CA ILE A 473 7.64 -7.68 -4.23
C ILE A 473 9.01 -7.12 -4.65
N LYS A 474 10.10 -7.87 -4.40
CA LYS A 474 11.45 -7.45 -4.78
C LYS A 474 11.63 -7.39 -6.30
N ASN A 475 11.08 -8.34 -7.04
CA ASN A 475 11.11 -8.34 -8.50
C ASN A 475 10.25 -7.21 -9.08
N GLY A 476 9.07 -6.95 -8.53
CA GLY A 476 8.24 -5.81 -8.91
C GLY A 476 8.97 -4.48 -8.69
N LYS A 477 9.65 -4.29 -7.54
CA LYS A 477 10.50 -3.11 -7.32
C LYS A 477 11.63 -2.98 -8.34
N ARG A 478 12.25 -4.08 -8.75
CA ARG A 478 13.30 -4.08 -9.79
C ARG A 478 12.75 -3.72 -11.15
N GLN A 479 11.57 -4.24 -11.52
CA GLN A 479 10.88 -3.88 -12.76
C GLN A 479 10.51 -2.41 -12.79
N MET A 480 9.85 -1.90 -11.74
CA MET A 480 9.51 -0.47 -11.61
C MET A 480 10.75 0.42 -11.71
N HIS A 481 11.85 0.06 -11.05
CA HIS A 481 13.11 0.80 -11.17
C HIS A 481 13.69 0.74 -12.59
N SER A 482 13.59 -0.40 -13.27
CA SER A 482 14.02 -0.54 -14.67
C SER A 482 13.17 0.30 -15.60
N GLU A 483 11.85 0.34 -15.40
CA GLU A 483 10.90 1.15 -16.17
C GLU A 483 11.14 2.65 -15.96
N VAL A 484 11.33 3.09 -14.71
CA VAL A 484 11.68 4.48 -14.41
C VAL A 484 13.00 4.87 -15.06
N LYS A 485 14.01 3.99 -15.02
CA LYS A 485 15.30 4.24 -15.68
C LYS A 485 15.17 4.29 -17.21
N ALA A 486 14.32 3.44 -17.79
CA ALA A 486 14.04 3.46 -19.22
C ALA A 486 13.29 4.73 -19.63
N ALA A 487 12.30 5.17 -18.85
CA ALA A 487 11.57 6.41 -19.08
C ALA A 487 12.50 7.64 -18.96
N GLN A 488 13.33 7.70 -17.92
CA GLN A 488 14.36 8.75 -17.79
C GLN A 488 15.33 8.76 -18.97
N GLY A 489 15.75 7.58 -19.44
CA GLY A 489 16.57 7.44 -20.64
C GLY A 489 15.86 7.95 -21.90
N GLY A 490 14.57 7.67 -22.05
CA GLY A 490 13.73 8.17 -23.14
C GLY A 490 13.63 9.70 -23.15
N ILE A 491 13.34 10.31 -22.00
CA ILE A 491 13.26 11.78 -21.86
C ILE A 491 14.61 12.42 -22.25
N LEU A 492 15.73 11.87 -21.78
CA LEU A 492 17.06 12.40 -22.12
C LEU A 492 17.38 12.28 -23.62
N LEU A 493 16.89 11.23 -24.29
CA LEU A 493 17.05 11.07 -25.73
C LEU A 493 16.21 12.11 -26.48
N GLU A 494 14.96 12.33 -26.07
CA GLU A 494 14.07 13.34 -26.67
C GLU A 494 14.59 14.77 -26.43
N ASP A 495 15.12 15.06 -25.24
CA ASP A 495 15.80 16.32 -24.93
C ASP A 495 17.06 16.52 -25.79
N ALA A 496 17.83 15.45 -26.03
CA ALA A 496 18.99 15.52 -26.90
C ALA A 496 18.58 15.77 -28.36
N GLU A 497 17.58 15.05 -28.86
CA GLU A 497 17.05 15.21 -30.22
C GLU A 497 16.50 16.62 -30.46
N SER A 498 15.70 17.13 -29.53
CA SER A 498 15.16 18.50 -29.60
C SER A 498 16.25 19.55 -29.55
N PHE A 499 17.27 19.39 -28.69
CA PHE A 499 18.43 20.27 -28.64
C PHE A 499 19.19 20.30 -29.97
N TYR A 500 19.43 19.15 -30.60
CA TYR A 500 20.10 19.09 -31.90
C TYR A 500 19.24 19.70 -33.01
N ALA A 501 17.93 19.43 -33.03
CA ALA A 501 17.01 20.01 -33.99
C ALA A 501 16.98 21.56 -33.88
N ASP A 502 16.98 22.09 -32.66
CA ASP A 502 17.03 23.53 -32.44
C ASP A 502 18.38 24.14 -32.83
N LYS A 503 19.49 23.41 -32.62
CA LYS A 503 20.81 23.82 -33.12
C LYS A 503 20.89 23.83 -34.64
N GLU A 504 20.23 22.90 -35.31
CA GLU A 504 20.12 22.91 -36.77
C GLU A 504 19.28 24.09 -37.25
N LYS A 505 18.10 24.33 -36.66
CA LYS A 505 17.29 25.53 -36.95
C LYS A 505 18.07 26.82 -36.72
N GLU A 506 18.88 26.91 -35.65
CA GLU A 506 19.71 28.08 -35.37
C GLU A 506 20.76 28.29 -36.48
N LYS A 507 21.39 27.22 -36.97
CA LYS A 507 22.31 27.27 -38.10
C LYS A 507 21.60 27.68 -39.38
N GLU A 508 20.43 27.12 -39.68
CA GLU A 508 19.63 27.47 -40.85
C GLU A 508 19.24 28.95 -40.84
N ILE A 509 18.79 29.48 -39.70
CA ILE A 509 18.47 30.90 -39.53
C ILE A 509 19.72 31.77 -39.79
N LYS A 510 20.90 31.37 -39.29
CA LYS A 510 22.16 32.09 -39.55
C LYS A 510 22.52 32.07 -41.03
N VAL A 511 22.40 30.92 -41.70
CA VAL A 511 22.64 30.80 -43.14
C VAL A 511 21.65 31.66 -43.94
N ALA A 512 20.36 31.62 -43.61
CA ALA A 512 19.33 32.41 -44.27
C ALA A 512 19.58 33.92 -44.10
N LYS A 513 19.96 34.38 -42.89
CA LYS A 513 20.37 35.77 -42.65
C LYS A 513 21.59 36.16 -43.48
N GLY A 514 22.59 35.28 -43.56
CA GLY A 514 23.77 35.49 -44.40
C GLY A 514 23.42 35.61 -45.88
N GLN A 515 22.54 34.75 -46.39
CA GLN A 515 22.05 34.81 -47.77
C GLN A 515 21.26 36.10 -48.04
N ALA A 516 20.41 36.53 -47.11
CA ALA A 516 19.68 37.79 -47.20
C ALA A 516 20.63 38.99 -47.29
N TYR A 517 21.66 39.03 -46.45
CA TYR A 517 22.70 40.07 -46.49
C TYR A 517 23.47 40.07 -47.82
N VAL A 518 23.86 38.89 -48.34
CA VAL A 518 24.52 38.79 -49.65
C VAL A 518 23.62 39.29 -50.78
N LYS A 519 22.32 38.99 -50.71
CA LYS A 519 21.35 39.48 -51.70
C LYS A 519 21.24 41.01 -51.65
N GLU A 520 21.13 41.58 -50.45
CA GLU A 520 21.09 43.03 -50.24
C GLU A 520 22.36 43.71 -50.76
N LEU A 521 23.55 43.17 -50.45
CA LEU A 521 24.81 43.69 -50.98
C LEU A 521 24.86 43.63 -52.52
N ARG A 522 24.36 42.55 -53.14
CA ARG A 522 24.29 42.46 -54.59
C ARG A 522 23.36 43.51 -55.18
N GLU A 523 22.22 43.80 -54.53
CA GLU A 523 21.32 44.88 -54.94
C GLU A 523 21.99 46.25 -54.80
N GLN A 524 22.69 46.52 -53.70
CA GLN A 524 23.47 47.75 -53.51
C GLN A 524 24.58 47.90 -54.55
N ILE A 525 25.28 46.80 -54.90
CA ILE A 525 26.30 46.81 -55.97
C ILE A 525 25.65 47.12 -57.32
N LYS A 526 24.50 46.50 -57.64
CA LYS A 526 23.76 46.79 -58.87
C LYS A 526 23.29 48.25 -58.92
N GLU A 527 22.77 48.77 -57.82
CA GLU A 527 22.33 50.16 -57.71
C GLU A 527 23.51 51.13 -57.86
N ARG A 528 24.64 50.85 -57.20
CA ARG A 528 25.88 51.63 -57.37
C ARG A 528 26.39 51.56 -58.79
N ALA A 529 26.36 50.38 -59.43
CA ALA A 529 26.75 50.23 -60.83
C ALA A 529 25.82 51.01 -61.77
N ALA A 530 24.51 51.00 -61.52
CA ALA A 530 23.53 51.78 -62.26
C ALA A 530 23.75 53.29 -62.08
N ARG A 531 24.04 53.75 -60.86
CA ARG A 531 24.41 55.15 -60.56
C ARG A 531 25.75 55.55 -61.19
N LYS A 532 26.67 54.59 -61.41
CA LYS A 532 27.96 54.79 -62.06
C LYS A 532 27.88 54.82 -63.58
N VAL A 533 26.70 54.60 -64.18
CA VAL A 533 26.43 55.01 -65.57
C VAL A 533 26.44 56.53 -65.57
N SER A 534 27.64 57.06 -65.83
CA SER A 534 27.95 58.48 -65.95
C SER A 534 27.30 59.06 -67.20
N ASN A 535 25.97 59.16 -67.18
CA ASN A 535 25.30 60.11 -68.05
C ASN A 535 25.67 61.50 -67.53
N MET A 536 26.00 62.42 -68.43
CA MET A 536 26.24 63.81 -68.07
C MET A 536 25.11 64.29 -67.15
N SER A 537 25.46 64.98 -66.07
CA SER A 537 24.47 65.56 -65.16
C SER A 537 23.45 66.36 -65.96
N ALA A 538 22.19 66.42 -65.52
CA ALA A 538 21.15 67.19 -66.23
C ALA A 538 21.58 68.65 -66.49
N GLU A 539 22.42 69.20 -65.62
CA GLU A 539 23.01 70.54 -65.76
C GLU A 539 24.13 70.57 -66.80
N GLU A 540 25.00 69.57 -66.85
CA GLU A 540 26.04 69.42 -67.87
C GLU A 540 25.43 69.20 -69.27
N VAL A 541 24.35 68.42 -69.37
CA VAL A 541 23.55 68.26 -70.60
C VAL A 541 22.96 69.61 -71.02
N ARG A 542 22.48 70.42 -70.06
CA ARG A 542 21.91 71.74 -70.35
C ARG A 542 22.97 72.74 -70.83
N LEU A 543 24.14 72.76 -70.20
CA LEU A 543 25.27 73.61 -70.58
C LEU A 543 25.85 73.20 -71.94
N ASN A 544 26.00 71.90 -72.16
CA ASN A 544 26.55 71.35 -73.40
C ASN A 544 25.50 71.15 -74.49
N LYS A 545 24.23 71.52 -74.27
CA LYS A 545 23.11 71.25 -75.18
C LYS A 545 23.40 71.68 -76.61
N ASN A 546 23.91 72.89 -76.80
CA ASN A 546 24.23 73.42 -78.13
C ASN A 546 25.37 72.66 -78.82
N LEU A 547 26.30 72.06 -78.05
CA LEU A 547 27.37 71.23 -78.58
C LEU A 547 26.85 69.83 -78.91
N ILE A 548 26.03 69.26 -78.03
CA ILE A 548 25.36 67.97 -78.23
C ILE A 548 24.48 68.01 -79.47
N ASP A 549 23.65 69.05 -79.63
CA ASP A 549 22.76 69.22 -80.79
C ASP A 549 23.58 69.33 -82.08
N LYS A 550 24.71 70.04 -82.07
CA LYS A 550 25.63 70.10 -83.22
C LYS A 550 26.29 68.76 -83.53
N VAL A 551 26.71 68.00 -82.52
CA VAL A 551 27.31 66.68 -82.69
C VAL A 551 26.28 65.69 -83.23
N ILE A 552 25.04 65.72 -82.72
CA ILE A 552 23.93 64.92 -83.22
C ILE A 552 23.63 65.29 -84.67
N ASP A 553 23.54 66.59 -85.00
CA ASP A 553 23.33 67.04 -86.37
C ASP A 553 24.46 66.61 -87.32
N ASP A 554 25.71 66.67 -86.86
CA ASP A 554 26.87 66.21 -87.63
C ASP A 554 26.90 64.67 -87.78
N GLU A 555 26.48 63.91 -86.77
CA GLU A 555 26.36 62.45 -86.83
C GLU A 555 25.20 61.98 -87.72
N ILE A 556 24.08 62.72 -87.74
CA ILE A 556 22.98 62.54 -88.68
C ILE A 556 23.44 62.85 -90.11
N LYS A 557 24.18 63.95 -90.31
CA LYS A 557 24.77 64.28 -91.63
C LYS A 557 25.79 63.25 -92.09
N ARG A 558 26.52 62.61 -91.17
CA ARG A 558 27.46 61.51 -91.45
C ARG A 558 26.75 60.15 -91.63
N GLY A 559 25.44 60.08 -91.42
CA GLY A 559 24.62 58.88 -91.61
C GLY A 559 24.80 57.80 -90.54
N ILE A 560 25.37 58.16 -89.38
CA ILE A 560 25.63 57.22 -88.27
C ILE A 560 24.39 57.06 -87.38
N LEU A 561 23.65 58.15 -87.19
CA LEU A 561 22.35 58.16 -86.51
C LEU A 561 21.24 58.38 -87.55
N GLN A 562 20.27 57.49 -87.60
CA GLN A 562 19.04 57.72 -88.37
C GLN A 562 18.13 58.69 -87.59
N PRO A 563 17.53 59.68 -88.28
CA PRO A 563 16.71 60.71 -87.65
C PRO A 563 15.45 60.16 -86.96
#